data_AF-A0A938VBZ6-F1
#
_entry.id   AF-A0A938VBZ6-F1
#
_cell.length_a   1.000
_cell.length_b   1.000
_cell.length_c   1.000
_cell.angle_alpha   90.00
_cell.angle_beta   90.00
_cell.angle_gamma   90.00
#
_symmetry.space_group_name_H-M   'P 1'
#
loop_
_entity.id
_entity.type
_entity.pdbx_description
1 polymer ?
#
loop_
_entity_poly.entity_id
_entity_poly.type
_entity_poly.pdbx_seq_one_letter_code
_entity_poly.pdbx_strand_id
1 'polypeptide(L)'
;MTARRSDRVAALVARLRMHATFDRARARELAIEIVQTETSPRALESALAELQSEPPDESRIPLRALYDRLEKAGLRLDVDCSFRTAIVEILRALDSRADADIAERAIRTIQPIPPSMIDVAQPLRANGLLLLVREDAERALYRAAELLTDPHVSRFSGEPAATAIRVLAAQRNLAPIWGLARRPGLAPEALAAAIEALRGMPRDLLGELLRDHLDSLRADPGAGDAVLLVLGDAIIGGRFAQFYERLVDLIEAVANPPLCAYLTGAVVRAEDRALT
;
A
#
# COMPACT_ATOMS: atom_id res chain seq x y z
N MET A 1 5.99 -24.68 31.72
CA MET A 1 5.57 -25.13 30.36
C MET A 1 6.06 -24.23 29.22
N THR A 2 6.50 -22.99 29.50
CA THR A 2 6.91 -22.00 28.47
C THR A 2 8.24 -22.31 27.77
N ALA A 3 9.27 -22.75 28.49
CA ALA A 3 10.58 -23.05 27.92
C ALA A 3 10.52 -24.15 26.83
N ARG A 4 9.89 -25.30 27.12
CA ARG A 4 9.76 -26.42 26.16
C ARG A 4 9.01 -26.02 24.88
N ARG A 5 8.02 -25.13 24.96
CA ARG A 5 7.30 -24.64 23.77
C ARG A 5 8.18 -23.71 22.94
N SER A 6 8.95 -22.85 23.59
CA SER A 6 9.92 -21.96 22.93
C SER A 6 10.99 -22.77 22.18
N ASP A 7 11.56 -23.79 22.83
CA ASP A 7 12.59 -24.65 22.22
C ASP A 7 12.04 -25.41 21.00
N ARG A 8 10.80 -25.91 21.08
CA ARG A 8 10.12 -26.53 19.94
C ARG A 8 9.96 -25.57 18.77
N VAL A 9 9.48 -24.35 19.01
CA VAL A 9 9.30 -23.34 17.95
C VAL A 9 10.63 -22.97 17.32
N ALA A 10 11.69 -22.80 18.13
CA ALA A 10 13.04 -22.52 17.63
C ALA A 10 13.58 -23.66 16.75
N ALA A 11 13.40 -24.92 17.18
CA ALA A 11 13.80 -26.09 16.40
C ALA A 11 13.02 -26.19 15.08
N LEU A 12 11.72 -25.89 15.09
CA LEU A 12 10.87 -25.90 13.91
C LEU A 12 11.31 -24.84 12.88
N VAL A 13 11.56 -23.60 13.33
CA VAL A 13 12.06 -22.52 12.47
C VAL A 13 13.47 -22.84 11.94
N ALA A 14 14.35 -23.41 12.76
CA ALA A 14 15.68 -23.83 12.32
C ALA A 14 15.59 -24.93 11.24
N ARG A 15 14.67 -25.90 11.40
CA ARG A 15 14.42 -26.95 10.41
C ARG A 15 13.91 -26.38 9.09
N LEU A 16 12.97 -25.43 9.15
CA LEU A 16 12.48 -24.73 7.96
C LEU A 16 13.62 -24.03 7.21
N ARG A 17 14.46 -23.27 7.91
CA ARG A 17 15.62 -22.57 7.31
C ARG A 17 16.65 -23.51 6.73
N MET A 18 16.89 -24.65 7.38
CA MET A 18 17.77 -25.68 6.86
C MET A 18 17.22 -26.21 5.52
N HIS A 19 15.93 -26.57 5.47
CA HIS A 19 15.31 -27.02 4.22
C HIS A 19 15.32 -25.92 3.16
N ALA A 20 15.01 -24.66 3.48
CA ALA A 20 15.03 -23.57 2.51
C ALA A 20 16.39 -23.41 1.81
N THR A 21 17.48 -23.74 2.50
CA THR A 21 18.85 -23.73 1.96
C THR A 21 19.15 -24.92 1.04
N PHE A 22 18.71 -26.13 1.39
CA PHE A 22 19.16 -27.37 0.76
C PHE A 22 18.10 -28.10 -0.08
N ASP A 23 16.82 -27.89 0.21
CA ASP A 23 15.67 -28.55 -0.39
C ASP A 23 14.40 -27.68 -0.24
N ARG A 24 14.16 -26.86 -1.27
CA ARG A 24 13.01 -25.93 -1.29
C ARG A 24 11.66 -26.64 -1.31
N ALA A 25 11.56 -27.81 -1.95
CA ALA A 25 10.30 -28.55 -1.97
C ALA A 25 9.92 -28.98 -0.55
N ARG A 26 10.89 -29.52 0.20
CA ARG A 26 10.68 -29.89 1.61
C ARG A 26 10.44 -28.69 2.52
N ALA A 27 11.06 -27.54 2.23
CA ALA A 27 10.82 -26.30 2.96
C ALA A 27 9.35 -25.86 2.82
N ARG A 28 8.80 -25.90 1.59
CA ARG A 28 7.41 -25.53 1.30
C ARG A 28 6.41 -26.48 1.97
N GLU A 29 6.65 -27.80 1.90
CA GLU A 29 5.82 -28.79 2.60
C GLU A 29 5.76 -28.49 4.11
N LEU A 30 6.93 -28.18 4.72
CA LEU A 30 7.00 -27.83 6.13
C LEU A 30 6.33 -26.49 6.43
N ALA A 31 6.46 -25.48 5.56
CA ALA A 31 5.77 -24.21 5.72
C ALA A 31 4.24 -24.39 5.71
N ILE A 32 3.72 -25.25 4.84
CA ILE A 32 2.29 -25.61 4.83
C ILE A 32 1.89 -26.27 6.15
N GLU A 33 2.67 -27.25 6.63
CA GLU A 33 2.42 -27.92 7.93
C GLU A 33 2.36 -26.91 9.08
N ILE A 34 3.28 -25.93 9.10
CA ILE A 34 3.32 -24.86 10.10
C ILE A 34 2.06 -23.99 10.02
N VAL A 35 1.68 -23.53 8.82
CA VAL A 35 0.46 -22.74 8.60
C VAL A 35 -0.80 -23.46 9.09
N GLN A 36 -0.86 -24.79 8.88
CA GLN A 36 -2.00 -25.60 9.33
C GLN A 36 -2.05 -25.71 10.85
N THR A 37 -0.93 -26.02 11.51
CA THR A 37 -0.92 -26.57 12.87
C THR A 37 -0.46 -25.60 13.96
N GLU A 38 0.38 -24.62 13.61
CA GLU A 38 0.98 -23.74 14.60
C GLU A 38 0.18 -22.43 14.80
N THR A 39 0.36 -21.84 15.98
CA THR A 39 -0.19 -20.52 16.31
C THR A 39 0.89 -19.55 16.80
N SER A 40 2.15 -19.97 16.77
CA SER A 40 3.27 -19.13 17.22
C SER A 40 3.57 -18.08 16.15
N PRO A 41 3.56 -16.77 16.48
CA PRO A 41 3.87 -15.72 15.52
C PRO A 41 5.20 -15.95 14.79
N ARG A 42 6.26 -16.33 15.54
CA ARG A 42 7.60 -16.60 14.98
C ARG A 42 7.62 -17.75 13.97
N ALA A 43 6.83 -18.81 14.22
CA ALA A 43 6.73 -19.93 13.29
C ALA A 43 5.93 -19.52 12.03
N LEU A 44 4.79 -18.85 12.23
CA LEU A 44 3.93 -18.38 11.14
C LEU A 44 4.64 -17.39 10.23
N GLU A 45 5.34 -16.40 10.80
CA GLU A 45 6.13 -15.42 10.04
C GLU A 45 7.17 -16.12 9.14
N SER A 46 7.90 -17.08 9.69
CA SER A 46 8.91 -17.82 8.93
C SER A 46 8.29 -18.67 7.82
N ALA A 47 7.13 -19.30 8.08
CA ALA A 47 6.42 -20.11 7.09
C ALA A 47 5.79 -19.27 5.97
N LEU A 48 5.15 -18.15 6.31
CA LEU A 48 4.57 -17.24 5.31
C LEU A 48 5.66 -16.62 4.44
N ALA A 49 6.82 -16.26 5.01
CA ALA A 49 7.96 -15.76 4.25
C ALA A 49 8.49 -16.79 3.22
N GLU A 50 8.55 -18.08 3.60
CA GLU A 50 8.91 -19.14 2.66
C GLU A 50 7.91 -19.25 1.50
N LEU A 51 6.61 -19.22 1.81
CA LEU A 51 5.53 -19.35 0.82
C LEU A 51 5.39 -18.13 -0.10
N GLN A 52 5.82 -16.94 0.31
CA GLN A 52 5.67 -15.71 -0.48
C GLN A 52 6.48 -15.71 -1.78
N SER A 53 7.59 -16.47 -1.83
CA SER A 53 8.49 -16.48 -2.99
C SER A 53 7.94 -17.22 -4.21
N GLU A 54 7.34 -18.38 -3.99
CA GLU A 54 6.80 -19.26 -5.03
C GLU A 54 5.84 -20.25 -4.35
N PRO A 55 4.59 -19.83 -4.12
CA PRO A 55 3.64 -20.64 -3.37
C PRO A 55 3.18 -21.85 -4.17
N PRO A 56 3.21 -23.06 -3.60
CA PRO A 56 2.65 -24.24 -4.23
C PRO A 56 1.11 -24.21 -4.13
N ASP A 57 0.41 -24.76 -5.12
CA ASP A 57 -1.06 -24.75 -5.19
C ASP A 57 -1.73 -25.38 -3.96
N GLU A 58 -1.09 -26.40 -3.37
CA GLU A 58 -1.60 -27.10 -2.18
C GLU A 58 -1.62 -26.22 -0.93
N SER A 59 -0.90 -25.09 -0.93
CA SER A 59 -0.90 -24.14 0.18
C SER A 59 -2.20 -23.34 0.29
N ARG A 60 -3.02 -23.27 -0.76
CA ARG A 60 -4.23 -22.44 -0.82
C ARG A 60 -5.21 -22.73 0.31
N ILE A 61 -5.66 -23.98 0.46
CA ILE A 61 -6.64 -24.36 1.49
C ILE A 61 -6.10 -24.10 2.92
N PRO A 62 -4.85 -24.48 3.25
CA PRO A 62 -4.19 -24.10 4.50
C PRO A 62 -4.18 -22.59 4.78
N LEU A 63 -3.83 -21.78 3.79
CA LEU A 63 -3.76 -20.32 3.90
C LEU A 63 -5.14 -19.72 4.16
N ARG A 64 -6.17 -20.16 3.43
CA ARG A 64 -7.57 -19.74 3.65
C ARG A 64 -8.04 -20.09 5.08
N ALA A 65 -7.74 -21.31 5.53
CA ALA A 65 -8.09 -21.74 6.89
C ALA A 65 -7.35 -20.94 7.99
N LEU A 66 -6.09 -20.55 7.74
CA LEU A 66 -5.36 -19.67 8.64
C LEU A 66 -5.96 -18.26 8.65
N TYR A 67 -6.32 -17.70 7.49
CA TYR A 67 -6.99 -16.40 7.38
C TYR A 67 -8.25 -16.35 8.25
N ASP A 68 -9.15 -17.35 8.09
CA ASP A 68 -10.39 -17.44 8.87
C ASP A 68 -10.14 -17.52 10.39
N ARG A 69 -9.07 -18.20 10.78
CA ARG A 69 -8.67 -18.35 12.19
C ARG A 69 -8.16 -17.03 12.77
N LEU A 70 -7.34 -16.31 12.00
CA LEU A 70 -6.79 -15.00 12.40
C LEU A 70 -7.90 -13.95 12.49
N GLU A 71 -8.81 -13.92 11.52
CA GLU A 71 -9.97 -13.03 11.52
C GLU A 71 -10.83 -13.23 12.78
N LYS A 72 -11.14 -14.50 13.14
CA LYS A 72 -11.89 -14.83 14.37
C LYS A 72 -11.14 -14.49 15.65
N ALA A 73 -9.81 -14.57 15.65
CA ALA A 73 -8.99 -14.26 16.81
C ALA A 73 -8.75 -12.75 17.01
N GLY A 74 -8.88 -11.96 15.93
CA GLY A 74 -8.67 -10.53 15.90
C GLY A 74 -7.26 -10.12 16.35
N LEU A 75 -7.18 -8.97 17.02
CA LEU A 75 -5.94 -8.32 17.48
C LEU A 75 -4.99 -9.23 18.28
N ARG A 76 -5.50 -10.27 18.94
CA ARG A 76 -4.68 -11.13 19.82
C ARG A 76 -3.60 -11.91 19.06
N LEU A 77 -3.88 -12.31 17.82
CA LEU A 77 -2.97 -13.16 17.03
C LEU A 77 -2.45 -12.46 15.77
N ASP A 78 -3.10 -11.39 15.32
CA ASP A 78 -2.78 -10.70 14.07
C ASP A 78 -2.74 -9.19 14.31
N VAL A 79 -1.77 -8.78 15.14
CA VAL A 79 -1.48 -7.37 15.37
C VAL A 79 -1.11 -6.75 14.01
N ASP A 80 -1.71 -5.59 13.72
CA ASP A 80 -1.54 -4.87 12.47
C ASP A 80 -2.01 -5.60 11.20
N CYS A 81 -2.80 -6.67 11.33
CA CYS A 81 -3.26 -7.48 10.20
C CYS A 81 -2.11 -8.05 9.34
N SER A 82 -0.89 -8.13 9.88
CA SER A 82 0.32 -8.48 9.14
C SER A 82 0.26 -9.88 8.53
N PHE A 83 -0.26 -10.87 9.27
CA PHE A 83 -0.39 -12.24 8.77
C PHE A 83 -1.48 -12.37 7.73
N ARG A 84 -2.66 -11.75 7.95
CA ARG A 84 -3.70 -11.73 6.92
C ARG A 84 -3.25 -11.01 5.65
N THR A 85 -2.45 -9.94 5.78
CA THR A 85 -1.87 -9.23 4.64
C THR A 85 -0.95 -10.15 3.84
N ALA A 86 0.00 -10.82 4.50
CA ALA A 86 0.89 -11.78 3.86
C ALA A 86 0.13 -12.94 3.19
N ILE A 87 -0.92 -13.45 3.82
CA ILE A 87 -1.78 -14.49 3.23
C ILE A 87 -2.44 -13.99 1.94
N VAL A 88 -3.02 -12.79 1.93
CA VAL A 88 -3.65 -12.22 0.74
C VAL A 88 -2.63 -12.01 -0.39
N GLU A 89 -1.40 -11.59 -0.07
CA GLU A 89 -0.31 -11.48 -1.05
C GLU A 89 0.06 -12.83 -1.66
N ILE A 90 0.16 -13.87 -0.83
CA ILE A 90 0.46 -15.24 -1.28
C ILE A 90 -0.67 -15.79 -2.16
N LEU A 91 -1.93 -15.63 -1.73
CA LEU A 91 -3.10 -16.06 -2.52
C LEU A 91 -3.16 -15.34 -3.87
N ARG A 92 -2.81 -14.04 -3.90
CA ARG A 92 -2.71 -13.27 -5.14
C ARG A 92 -1.65 -13.84 -6.09
N ALA A 93 -0.55 -14.39 -5.58
CA ALA A 93 0.48 -15.01 -6.41
C ALA A 93 0.06 -16.37 -7.00
N LEU A 94 -0.87 -17.09 -6.36
CA LEU A 94 -1.41 -18.38 -6.81
C LEU A 94 -2.41 -18.30 -7.98
N ASP A 95 -2.92 -17.11 -8.32
CA ASP A 95 -3.72 -16.81 -9.53
C ASP A 95 -4.88 -17.78 -9.87
N SER A 96 -5.73 -18.11 -8.90
CA SER A 96 -6.71 -19.21 -9.04
C SER A 96 -8.15 -18.82 -9.32
N ARG A 97 -8.50 -17.52 -9.28
CA ARG A 97 -9.89 -17.03 -9.39
C ARG A 97 -10.86 -17.61 -8.33
N ALA A 98 -10.34 -18.10 -7.21
CA ALA A 98 -11.11 -18.75 -6.14
C ALA A 98 -11.13 -17.97 -4.81
N ASP A 99 -10.57 -16.77 -4.75
CA ASP A 99 -10.27 -16.04 -3.51
C ASP A 99 -10.97 -14.67 -3.39
N ALA A 100 -11.96 -14.40 -4.26
CA ALA A 100 -12.78 -13.18 -4.22
C ALA A 100 -13.44 -12.91 -2.86
N ASP A 101 -13.85 -13.97 -2.14
CA ASP A 101 -14.49 -13.85 -0.82
C ASP A 101 -13.51 -13.37 0.26
N ILE A 102 -12.25 -13.81 0.21
CA ILE A 102 -11.18 -13.34 1.10
C ILE A 102 -10.83 -11.90 0.75
N ALA A 103 -10.72 -11.58 -0.54
CA ALA A 103 -10.43 -10.23 -1.02
C ALA A 103 -11.47 -9.22 -0.48
N GLU A 104 -12.75 -9.54 -0.58
CA GLU A 104 -13.86 -8.72 -0.06
C GLU A 104 -13.78 -8.53 1.46
N ARG A 105 -13.50 -9.60 2.22
CA ARG A 105 -13.33 -9.51 3.67
C ARG A 105 -12.12 -8.65 4.05
N ALA A 106 -11.01 -8.79 3.34
CA ALA A 106 -9.80 -7.99 3.54
C ALA A 106 -10.06 -6.50 3.32
N ILE A 107 -10.71 -6.12 2.20
CA ILE A 107 -11.07 -4.72 1.88
C ILE A 107 -11.92 -4.06 2.97
N ARG A 108 -12.85 -4.83 3.56
CA ARG A 108 -13.80 -4.37 4.59
C ARG A 108 -13.23 -4.39 6.01
N THR A 109 -12.03 -4.92 6.21
CA THR A 109 -11.44 -5.03 7.55
C THR A 109 -11.04 -3.65 8.06
N ILE A 110 -11.53 -3.29 9.24
CA ILE A 110 -11.10 -2.11 10.00
C ILE A 110 -10.64 -2.63 11.36
N GLN A 111 -9.43 -2.30 11.77
CA GLN A 111 -8.82 -2.77 13.01
C GLN A 111 -8.19 -1.58 13.75
N PRO A 112 -8.95 -0.82 14.55
CA PRO A 112 -8.40 0.28 15.32
C PRO A 112 -7.59 -0.25 16.51
N ILE A 113 -6.40 0.32 16.76
CA ILE A 113 -5.55 -0.04 17.90
C ILE A 113 -5.58 1.05 18.98
N PRO A 114 -5.90 0.70 20.25
CA PRO A 114 -5.79 1.63 21.38
C PRO A 114 -4.34 2.11 21.64
N PRO A 115 -4.14 3.33 22.16
CA PRO A 115 -5.17 4.29 22.60
C PRO A 115 -5.64 5.26 21.50
N SER A 116 -4.89 5.39 20.41
CA SER A 116 -5.17 6.38 19.36
C SER A 116 -6.37 5.99 18.48
N MET A 117 -6.80 4.72 18.53
CA MET A 117 -7.87 4.15 17.69
C MET A 117 -7.59 4.34 16.19
N ILE A 118 -6.32 4.46 15.82
CA ILE A 118 -5.87 4.50 14.44
C ILE A 118 -6.07 3.10 13.86
N ASP A 119 -6.76 3.03 12.72
CA ASP A 119 -6.86 1.80 11.95
C ASP A 119 -5.46 1.37 11.49
N VAL A 120 -5.17 0.08 11.56
CA VAL A 120 -3.91 -0.51 11.08
C VAL A 120 -4.13 -1.52 9.96
N ALA A 121 -5.39 -1.74 9.56
CA ALA A 121 -5.75 -2.69 8.52
C ALA A 121 -5.50 -2.15 7.09
N GLN A 122 -5.04 -0.91 6.91
CA GLN A 122 -4.91 -0.33 5.57
C GLN A 122 -4.07 -1.17 4.59
N PRO A 123 -2.93 -1.78 4.99
CA PRO A 123 -2.18 -2.68 4.12
C PRO A 123 -2.98 -3.92 3.69
N LEU A 124 -3.75 -4.52 4.62
CA LEU A 124 -4.65 -5.64 4.33
C LEU A 124 -5.72 -5.24 3.32
N ARG A 125 -6.32 -4.05 3.49
CA ARG A 125 -7.37 -3.55 2.61
C ARG A 125 -6.85 -3.25 1.21
N ALA A 126 -5.67 -2.64 1.11
CA ALA A 126 -4.99 -2.39 -0.15
C ALA A 126 -4.67 -3.70 -0.89
N ASN A 127 -4.09 -4.68 -0.19
CA ASN A 127 -3.81 -6.00 -0.76
C ASN A 127 -5.08 -6.78 -1.13
N GLY A 128 -6.14 -6.63 -0.33
CA GLY A 128 -7.46 -7.18 -0.65
C GLY A 128 -8.00 -6.63 -1.97
N LEU A 129 -7.84 -5.33 -2.22
CA LEU A 129 -8.21 -4.73 -3.50
C LEU A 129 -7.39 -5.29 -4.66
N LEU A 130 -6.07 -5.42 -4.49
CA LEU A 130 -5.18 -5.99 -5.52
C LEU A 130 -5.50 -7.45 -5.82
N LEU A 131 -5.88 -8.24 -4.81
CA LEU A 131 -6.38 -9.60 -5.01
C LEU A 131 -7.71 -9.55 -5.80
N LEU A 132 -8.66 -8.71 -5.37
CA LEU A 132 -9.96 -8.62 -6.04
C LEU A 132 -9.85 -8.24 -7.52
N VAL A 133 -8.87 -7.40 -7.91
CA VAL A 133 -8.62 -7.07 -9.33
C VAL A 133 -8.36 -8.32 -10.19
N ARG A 134 -7.67 -9.35 -9.64
CA ARG A 134 -7.41 -10.61 -10.36
C ARG A 134 -8.65 -11.51 -10.43
N GLU A 135 -9.46 -11.46 -9.38
CA GLU A 135 -10.57 -12.37 -9.14
C GLU A 135 -11.87 -11.89 -9.82
N ASP A 136 -12.19 -10.60 -9.66
CA ASP A 136 -13.38 -9.91 -10.16
C ASP A 136 -13.02 -8.43 -10.43
N ALA A 137 -12.42 -8.17 -11.59
CA ALA A 137 -11.94 -6.85 -11.98
C ALA A 137 -13.04 -5.79 -12.02
N GLU A 138 -14.27 -6.16 -12.38
CA GLU A 138 -15.41 -5.24 -12.42
C GLU A 138 -15.78 -4.80 -10.99
N ARG A 139 -15.94 -5.75 -10.07
CA ARG A 139 -16.24 -5.43 -8.67
C ARG A 139 -15.12 -4.65 -8.00
N ALA A 140 -13.87 -4.92 -8.36
CA ALA A 140 -12.72 -4.17 -7.87
C ALA A 140 -12.80 -2.67 -8.18
N LEU A 141 -13.40 -2.26 -9.31
CA LEU A 141 -13.59 -0.84 -9.63
C LEU A 141 -14.54 -0.14 -8.65
N TYR A 142 -15.64 -0.79 -8.29
CA TYR A 142 -16.58 -0.26 -7.30
C TYR A 142 -15.92 -0.15 -5.91
N ARG A 143 -15.16 -1.18 -5.50
CA ARG A 143 -14.40 -1.13 -4.24
C ARG A 143 -13.32 -0.06 -4.24
N ALA A 144 -12.60 0.11 -5.34
CA ALA A 144 -11.60 1.17 -5.46
C ALA A 144 -12.27 2.56 -5.33
N ALA A 145 -13.41 2.78 -5.99
CA ALA A 145 -14.15 4.03 -5.89
C ALA A 145 -14.64 4.32 -4.45
N GLU A 146 -15.13 3.31 -3.72
CA GLU A 146 -15.48 3.44 -2.30
C GLU A 146 -14.26 3.86 -1.46
N LEU A 147 -13.11 3.20 -1.67
CA LEU A 147 -11.88 3.45 -0.91
C LEU A 147 -11.28 4.85 -1.12
N LEU A 148 -11.60 5.54 -2.22
CA LEU A 148 -11.21 6.94 -2.42
C LEU A 148 -11.83 7.89 -1.39
N THR A 149 -12.95 7.50 -0.78
CA THR A 149 -13.69 8.31 0.19
C THR A 149 -13.62 7.76 1.61
N ASP A 150 -12.72 6.82 1.84
CA ASP A 150 -12.62 6.10 3.10
C ASP A 150 -12.10 6.98 4.24
N PRO A 151 -12.76 6.99 5.42
CA PRO A 151 -12.31 7.80 6.55
C PRO A 151 -11.12 7.21 7.31
N HIS A 152 -10.72 5.97 7.02
CA HIS A 152 -9.63 5.25 7.68
C HIS A 152 -8.34 5.21 6.85
N VAL A 153 -8.17 6.16 5.92
CA VAL A 153 -6.94 6.32 5.16
C VAL A 153 -5.77 6.69 6.08
N SER A 154 -4.64 6.01 5.91
CA SER A 154 -3.39 6.33 6.58
C SER A 154 -2.89 7.69 6.15
N ARG A 155 -2.67 8.59 7.11
CA ARG A 155 -2.08 9.91 6.86
C ARG A 155 -0.64 9.83 6.35
N PHE A 156 0.06 8.74 6.64
CA PHE A 156 1.45 8.53 6.26
C PHE A 156 1.55 7.87 4.89
N SER A 157 0.95 6.69 4.72
CA SER A 157 1.09 5.92 3.47
C SER A 157 0.05 6.25 2.40
N GLY A 158 -1.03 6.96 2.77
CA GLY A 158 -2.17 7.19 1.88
C GLY A 158 -2.98 5.93 1.57
N GLU A 159 -2.66 4.77 2.17
CA GLU A 159 -3.41 3.53 1.97
C GLU A 159 -4.73 3.54 2.75
N PRO A 160 -5.79 2.89 2.24
CA PRO A 160 -5.85 2.14 0.97
C PRO A 160 -6.13 3.01 -0.28
N ALA A 161 -6.29 4.32 -0.13
CA ALA A 161 -6.66 5.23 -1.21
C ALA A 161 -5.60 5.29 -2.33
N ALA A 162 -4.31 5.30 -1.99
CA ALA A 162 -3.22 5.31 -2.97
C ALA A 162 -3.28 4.07 -3.89
N THR A 163 -3.52 2.87 -3.33
CA THR A 163 -3.73 1.66 -4.14
C THR A 163 -5.00 1.74 -4.97
N ALA A 164 -6.11 2.24 -4.41
CA ALA A 164 -7.35 2.42 -5.15
C ALA A 164 -7.20 3.34 -6.37
N ILE A 165 -6.45 4.45 -6.22
CA ILE A 165 -6.11 5.35 -7.33
C ILE A 165 -5.36 4.60 -8.42
N ARG A 166 -4.32 3.83 -8.06
CA ARG A 166 -3.53 3.05 -9.03
C ARG A 166 -4.38 2.02 -9.77
N VAL A 167 -5.30 1.34 -9.07
CA VAL A 167 -6.24 0.37 -9.67
C VAL A 167 -7.18 1.06 -10.67
N LEU A 168 -7.77 2.18 -10.29
CA LEU A 168 -8.64 2.95 -11.20
C LEU A 168 -7.87 3.47 -12.41
N ALA A 169 -6.64 3.96 -12.21
CA ALA A 169 -5.78 4.47 -13.27
C ALA A 169 -5.38 3.38 -14.27
N ALA A 170 -5.01 2.20 -13.78
CA ALA A 170 -4.69 1.05 -14.62
C ALA A 170 -5.84 0.65 -15.55
N GLN A 171 -7.09 0.89 -15.12
CA GLN A 171 -8.31 0.64 -15.88
C GLN A 171 -8.85 1.90 -16.60
N ARG A 172 -8.04 2.97 -16.69
CA ARG A 172 -8.38 4.26 -17.32
C ARG A 172 -9.62 4.96 -16.76
N ASN A 173 -10.00 4.66 -15.52
CA ASN A 173 -11.08 5.33 -14.80
C ASN A 173 -10.56 6.60 -14.10
N LEU A 174 -10.29 7.65 -14.88
CA LEU A 174 -9.63 8.86 -14.39
C LEU A 174 -10.59 9.86 -13.70
N ALA A 175 -11.88 9.86 -14.03
CA ALA A 175 -12.82 10.84 -13.50
C ALA A 175 -12.97 10.81 -11.96
N PRO A 176 -13.04 9.64 -11.28
CA PRO A 176 -13.04 9.58 -9.82
C PRO A 176 -11.73 10.10 -9.21
N ILE A 177 -10.59 9.82 -9.85
CA ILE A 177 -9.28 10.29 -9.41
C ILE A 177 -9.19 11.81 -9.50
N TRP A 178 -9.65 12.40 -10.61
CA TRP A 178 -9.74 13.84 -10.79
C TRP A 178 -10.61 14.49 -9.70
N GLY A 179 -11.81 13.95 -9.45
CA GLY A 179 -12.70 14.47 -8.42
C GLY A 179 -12.12 14.38 -7.00
N LEU A 180 -11.37 13.32 -6.70
CA LEU A 180 -10.65 13.17 -5.43
C LEU A 180 -9.50 14.16 -5.32
N ALA A 181 -8.67 14.29 -6.36
CA ALA A 181 -7.47 15.12 -6.34
C ALA A 181 -7.77 16.59 -6.06
N ARG A 182 -8.96 17.08 -6.43
CA ARG A 182 -9.40 18.46 -6.13
C ARG A 182 -9.82 18.70 -4.68
N ARG A 183 -9.93 17.65 -3.86
CA ARG A 183 -10.32 17.79 -2.45
C ARG A 183 -9.11 18.18 -1.61
N PRO A 184 -9.25 19.13 -0.68
CA PRO A 184 -8.19 19.43 0.28
C PRO A 184 -8.00 18.25 1.25
N GLY A 185 -6.81 18.17 1.85
CA GLY A 185 -6.52 17.21 2.92
C GLY A 185 -6.28 15.76 2.47
N LEU A 186 -6.06 15.53 1.18
CA LEU A 186 -5.61 14.23 0.69
C LEU A 186 -4.20 13.93 1.24
N ALA A 187 -3.97 12.70 1.73
CA ALA A 187 -2.65 12.30 2.19
C ALA A 187 -1.61 12.46 1.06
N PRO A 188 -0.37 12.90 1.34
CA PRO A 188 0.63 13.18 0.30
C PRO A 188 0.83 12.04 -0.68
N GLU A 189 0.85 10.80 -0.19
CA GLU A 189 1.09 9.61 -1.03
C GLU A 189 -0.10 9.25 -1.92
N ALA A 190 -1.32 9.53 -1.45
CA ALA A 190 -2.51 9.42 -2.28
C ALA A 190 -2.57 10.57 -3.31
N LEU A 191 -2.16 11.79 -2.94
CA LEU A 191 -2.06 12.91 -3.88
C LEU A 191 -1.01 12.65 -4.96
N ALA A 192 0.16 12.12 -4.60
CA ALA A 192 1.21 11.72 -5.52
C ALA A 192 0.70 10.69 -6.53
N ALA A 193 0.01 9.64 -6.04
CA ALA A 193 -0.60 8.63 -6.89
C ALA A 193 -1.66 9.24 -7.82
N ALA A 194 -2.45 10.21 -7.34
CA ALA A 194 -3.46 10.88 -8.16
C ALA A 194 -2.82 11.71 -9.28
N ILE A 195 -1.84 12.55 -8.96
CA ILE A 195 -1.17 13.40 -9.95
C ILE A 195 -0.43 12.55 -10.99
N GLU A 196 0.24 11.47 -10.57
CA GLU A 196 0.87 10.51 -11.47
C GLU A 196 -0.16 9.91 -12.45
N ALA A 197 -1.29 9.43 -11.94
CA ALA A 197 -2.37 8.85 -12.75
C ALA A 197 -2.98 9.86 -13.73
N LEU A 198 -2.99 11.16 -13.38
CA LEU A 198 -3.56 12.24 -14.18
C LEU A 198 -2.55 12.90 -15.13
N ARG A 199 -1.28 12.45 -15.17
CA ARG A 199 -0.23 13.07 -16.00
C ARG A 199 -0.58 13.12 -17.49
N GLY A 200 -1.41 12.20 -17.98
CA GLY A 200 -1.88 12.16 -19.37
C GLY A 200 -3.07 13.08 -19.70
N MET A 201 -3.61 13.82 -18.73
CA MET A 201 -4.74 14.72 -18.94
C MET A 201 -4.35 16.00 -19.71
N PRO A 202 -5.35 16.74 -20.25
CA PRO A 202 -5.13 18.08 -20.77
C PRO A 202 -4.34 18.96 -19.80
N ARG A 203 -3.33 19.64 -20.32
CA ARG A 203 -2.35 20.40 -19.53
C ARG A 203 -2.98 21.57 -18.75
N ASP A 204 -4.02 22.17 -19.30
CA ASP A 204 -4.83 23.20 -18.66
C ASP A 204 -5.52 22.66 -17.40
N LEU A 205 -6.16 21.49 -17.47
CA LEU A 205 -6.78 20.85 -16.30
C LEU A 205 -5.75 20.49 -15.23
N LEU A 206 -4.64 19.85 -15.60
CA LEU A 206 -3.58 19.55 -14.62
C LEU A 206 -3.00 20.84 -14.01
N GLY A 207 -2.88 21.91 -14.81
CA GLY A 207 -2.46 23.22 -14.33
C GLY A 207 -3.46 23.83 -13.33
N GLU A 208 -4.76 23.70 -13.55
CA GLU A 208 -5.79 24.13 -12.58
C GLU A 208 -5.66 23.36 -11.26
N LEU A 209 -5.51 22.04 -11.32
CA LEU A 209 -5.33 21.21 -10.14
C LEU A 209 -4.10 21.62 -9.31
N LEU A 210 -2.96 21.81 -9.97
CA LEU A 210 -1.72 22.23 -9.30
C LEU A 210 -1.87 23.63 -8.68
N ARG A 211 -2.54 24.55 -9.37
CA ARG A 211 -2.83 25.89 -8.85
C ARG A 211 -3.68 25.83 -7.58
N ASP A 212 -4.77 25.07 -7.60
CA ASP A 212 -5.68 24.92 -6.46
C ASP A 212 -4.93 24.44 -5.21
N HIS A 213 -4.01 23.46 -5.36
CA HIS A 213 -3.19 22.96 -4.26
C HIS A 213 -2.13 23.95 -3.77
N LEU A 214 -1.46 24.67 -4.68
CA LEU A 214 -0.49 25.71 -4.31
C LEU A 214 -1.17 26.84 -3.52
N ASP A 215 -2.36 27.27 -3.96
CA ASP A 215 -3.13 28.31 -3.28
C ASP A 215 -3.60 27.82 -1.89
N SER A 216 -3.94 26.54 -1.75
CA SER A 216 -4.26 25.93 -0.45
C SER A 216 -3.05 25.87 0.49
N LEU A 217 -1.87 25.49 0.02
CA LEU A 217 -0.64 25.47 0.84
C LEU A 217 -0.24 26.87 1.31
N ARG A 218 -0.45 27.89 0.46
CA ARG A 218 -0.19 29.28 0.84
C ARG A 218 -1.11 29.75 1.97
N ALA A 219 -2.36 29.30 1.98
CA ALA A 219 -3.33 29.62 3.02
C ALA A 219 -3.02 28.91 4.35
N ASP A 220 -2.39 27.74 4.30
CA ASP A 220 -1.97 26.98 5.49
C ASP A 220 -0.54 26.38 5.31
N PRO A 221 0.51 27.17 5.57
CA PRO A 221 1.89 26.73 5.37
C PRO A 221 2.31 25.55 6.24
N GLY A 222 1.61 25.30 7.36
CA GLY A 222 1.88 24.17 8.24
C GLY A 222 1.40 22.82 7.69
N ALA A 223 0.65 22.82 6.58
CA ALA A 223 -0.09 21.67 6.08
C ALA A 223 0.72 20.67 5.24
N GLY A 224 2.01 20.90 4.96
CA GLY A 224 2.87 19.76 4.62
C GLY A 224 3.93 19.99 3.56
N ASP A 225 5.17 19.99 4.02
CA ASP A 225 6.39 19.78 3.24
C ASP A 225 6.26 18.58 2.29
N ALA A 226 5.56 17.52 2.71
CA ALA A 226 5.28 16.36 1.88
C ALA A 226 4.34 16.66 0.70
N VAL A 227 3.33 17.51 0.89
CA VAL A 227 2.48 17.97 -0.22
C VAL A 227 3.28 18.88 -1.15
N LEU A 228 4.09 19.79 -0.60
CA LEU A 228 4.97 20.67 -1.39
C LEU A 228 5.98 19.87 -2.22
N LEU A 229 6.53 18.79 -1.68
CA LEU A 229 7.38 17.84 -2.38
C LEU A 229 6.67 17.23 -3.60
N VAL A 230 5.44 16.75 -3.40
CA VAL A 230 4.61 16.13 -4.45
C VAL A 230 4.28 17.14 -5.55
N LEU A 231 3.86 18.35 -5.19
CA LEU A 231 3.57 19.41 -6.16
C LEU A 231 4.83 19.86 -6.90
N GLY A 232 5.96 20.00 -6.19
CA GLY A 232 7.23 20.38 -6.76
C GLY A 232 7.71 19.39 -7.82
N ASP A 233 7.68 18.09 -7.51
CA ASP A 233 8.03 17.04 -8.48
C ASP A 233 7.11 17.06 -9.71
N ALA A 234 5.80 17.23 -9.49
CA ALA A 234 4.83 17.32 -10.58
C ALA A 234 5.00 18.57 -11.47
N ILE A 235 5.28 19.73 -10.86
CA ILE A 235 5.51 21.01 -11.55
C ILE A 235 6.79 20.95 -12.37
N ILE A 236 7.89 20.48 -11.78
CA ILE A 236 9.20 20.37 -12.42
C ILE A 236 9.16 19.31 -13.52
N GLY A 237 8.69 18.11 -13.20
CA GLY A 237 8.57 17.00 -14.15
C GLY A 237 7.60 17.30 -15.30
N GLY A 238 6.51 18.01 -15.01
CA GLY A 238 5.54 18.47 -15.99
C GLY A 238 5.93 19.76 -16.73
N ARG A 239 7.04 20.41 -16.35
CA ARG A 239 7.53 21.68 -16.90
C ARG A 239 6.53 22.82 -16.84
N PHE A 240 5.76 22.92 -15.75
CA PHE A 240 4.77 23.97 -15.55
C PHE A 240 5.44 25.29 -15.11
N ALA A 241 6.16 25.92 -16.05
CA ALA A 241 6.97 27.12 -15.80
C ALA A 241 6.21 28.26 -15.13
N GLN A 242 4.90 28.38 -15.38
CA GLN A 242 4.05 29.39 -14.75
C GLN A 242 3.93 29.26 -13.21
N PHE A 243 4.39 28.14 -12.62
CA PHE A 243 4.34 27.90 -11.19
C PHE A 243 5.71 27.96 -10.49
N TYR A 244 6.81 28.17 -11.22
CA TYR A 244 8.15 28.10 -10.62
C TYR A 244 8.39 29.18 -9.57
N GLU A 245 7.99 30.42 -9.84
CA GLU A 245 8.12 31.53 -8.88
C GLU A 245 7.35 31.23 -7.58
N ARG A 246 6.08 30.81 -7.71
CA ARG A 246 5.26 30.42 -6.55
C ARG A 246 5.84 29.25 -5.78
N LEU A 247 6.44 28.29 -6.47
CA LEU A 247 7.08 27.13 -5.84
C LEU A 247 8.30 27.57 -5.02
N VAL A 248 9.13 28.48 -5.55
CA VAL A 248 10.27 29.05 -4.82
C VAL A 248 9.80 29.80 -3.58
N ASP A 249 8.79 30.67 -3.69
CA ASP A 249 8.23 31.42 -2.55
C ASP A 249 7.79 30.47 -1.41
N LEU A 250 7.12 29.37 -1.76
CA LEU A 250 6.67 28.37 -0.78
C LEU A 250 7.84 27.61 -0.14
N ILE A 251 8.86 27.24 -0.92
CA ILE A 251 10.05 26.56 -0.40
C ILE A 251 10.80 27.46 0.59
N GLU A 252 10.99 28.73 0.24
CA GLU A 252 11.65 29.71 1.11
C GLU A 252 10.88 29.92 2.41
N ALA A 253 9.54 29.95 2.35
CA ALA A 253 8.68 30.09 3.52
C ALA A 253 8.76 28.89 4.49
N VAL A 254 8.92 27.67 3.97
CA VAL A 254 8.97 26.43 4.76
C VAL A 254 10.34 26.24 5.44
N ALA A 255 11.42 26.77 4.85
CA ALA A 255 12.79 26.70 5.38
C ALA A 255 13.27 25.26 5.72
N ASN A 256 12.93 24.27 4.85
CA ASN A 256 13.32 22.87 5.00
C ASN A 256 14.46 22.49 4.01
N PRO A 257 15.74 22.39 4.46
CA PRO A 257 16.87 22.14 3.57
C PRO A 257 16.81 20.79 2.81
N PRO A 258 16.39 19.66 3.42
CA PRO A 258 16.15 18.41 2.69
C PRO A 258 15.20 18.56 1.50
N LEU A 259 14.11 19.32 1.65
CA LEU A 259 13.16 19.59 0.57
C LEU A 259 13.82 20.35 -0.58
N CYS A 260 14.56 21.42 -0.27
CA CYS A 260 15.31 22.20 -1.27
C CYS A 260 16.29 21.32 -2.06
N ALA A 261 17.05 20.48 -1.35
CA ALA A 261 18.03 19.58 -1.95
C ALA A 261 17.37 18.57 -2.90
N TYR A 262 16.22 18.00 -2.50
CA TYR A 262 15.47 17.09 -3.34
C TYR A 262 14.97 17.77 -4.62
N LEU A 263 14.33 18.93 -4.50
CA LEU A 263 13.73 19.63 -5.64
C LEU A 263 14.79 20.14 -6.61
N THR A 264 15.94 20.58 -6.10
CA THR A 264 17.10 20.90 -6.94
C THR A 264 17.55 19.67 -7.74
N GLY A 265 17.65 18.50 -7.09
CA GLY A 265 17.96 17.25 -7.77
C GLY A 265 16.89 16.85 -8.81
N ALA A 266 15.62 17.17 -8.57
CA ALA A 266 14.54 16.92 -9.52
C ALA A 266 14.65 17.79 -10.79
N VAL A 267 15.07 19.06 -10.66
CA VAL A 267 15.35 19.95 -11.79
C VAL A 267 16.43 19.36 -12.69
N VAL A 268 17.58 18.96 -12.11
CA VAL A 268 18.69 18.36 -12.87
C VAL A 268 18.24 17.11 -13.64
N ARG A 269 17.50 16.22 -12.99
CA ARG A 269 16.96 15.01 -13.65
C ARG A 269 15.99 15.33 -14.78
N ALA A 270 15.20 16.40 -14.65
CA ALA A 270 14.24 16.81 -15.67
C ALA A 270 14.93 17.41 -16.91
N GLU A 271 16.08 18.07 -16.72
CA GLU A 271 16.95 18.56 -17.80
C GLU A 271 17.63 17.40 -18.54
N ASP A 272 18.20 16.42 -17.82
CA ASP A 272 18.84 15.26 -18.44
C ASP A 272 17.90 14.49 -19.37
N ARG A 273 16.64 14.29 -18.95
CA ARG A 273 15.60 13.64 -19.77
C ARG A 273 15.17 14.46 -20.98
N ALA A 274 15.46 15.77 -21.02
CA ALA A 274 15.15 16.62 -22.17
C ALA A 274 16.12 16.41 -23.34
N LEU A 275 17.31 15.91 -23.03
CA LEU A 275 18.44 15.79 -23.96
C LEU A 275 18.54 14.41 -24.62
N THR A 276 17.77 13.43 -24.13
CA THR A 276 17.66 12.05 -24.64
C THR A 276 16.43 11.87 -25.50
#